data_AF-A0A7S2WXD8-F1
#
_entry.id   AF-A0A7S2WXD8-F1
#
_cell.length_a   1.000
_cell.length_b   1.000
_cell.length_c   1.000
_cell.angle_alpha   90.00
_cell.angle_beta   90.00
_cell.angle_gamma   90.00
#
_symmetry.space_group_name_H-M   'P 1'
#
loop_
_entity.id
_entity.type
_entity.pdbx_description
1 polymer ?
#
loop_
_entity_poly.entity_id
_entity_poly.type
_entity_poly.pdbx_seq_one_letter_code
_entity_poly.pdbx_strand_id
1 'polypeptide(L)'
;SQPEAKKYFIGRTLTTLYCLLGTLGVGVLAHFFIHRSTQVSEKSWATLSALVVAMALVSALFVTFISSEAPLPEVAAYPYVFLRYIIVIFPIFLVVESFGLYVLLCLFSMSLFFGLYPTASRTLEQGCSQDPDCVVSTTLTIRNSLFENSYYALVWIVLTLCGSLVQEIKGRKQFFARVILVEQQEEIIRYKTQNTKLQKDLLNRMLPSTIVQQLEEENFVIQSQKQLENLSQHHSGVCIAFAELEGFATFSSQVHPSSVLNYLDDLFLVFDGLCDDHEVYKVETVGDQYVAAVGVVTGKMHNERVSVNSAALPENECNGELRDVSVFNTDLMISFAKAIMKGSRCVEAPEADVKPV
;
A
#
# COMPACT_ATOMS: atom_id res chain seq x y z
N SER A 1 57.48 44.19 21.42
CA SER A 1 56.65 43.22 22.15
C SER A 1 55.17 43.24 21.75
N GLN A 2 54.52 44.39 21.50
CA GLN A 2 53.08 44.44 21.11
C GLN A 2 52.68 43.87 19.73
N PRO A 3 53.44 44.03 18.62
CA PRO A 3 52.98 43.58 17.30
C PRO A 3 53.08 42.06 17.09
N GLU A 4 54.01 41.37 17.77
CA GLU A 4 54.14 39.91 17.72
C GLU A 4 53.04 39.22 18.53
N ALA A 5 52.67 39.75 19.69
CA ALA A 5 51.53 39.27 20.47
C ALA A 5 50.20 39.38 19.69
N LYS A 6 50.01 40.48 18.95
CA LYS A 6 48.82 40.69 18.11
C LYS A 6 48.77 39.75 16.89
N LYS A 7 49.91 39.45 16.26
CA LYS A 7 50.00 38.45 15.18
C LYS A 7 49.76 37.02 15.69
N TYR A 8 50.31 36.68 16.85
CA TYR A 8 50.09 35.40 17.51
C TYR A 8 48.59 35.20 17.87
N PHE A 9 47.94 36.25 18.38
CA PHE A 9 46.51 36.27 18.69
C PHE A 9 45.61 36.09 17.46
N ILE A 10 45.88 36.81 16.37
CA ILE A 10 45.13 36.70 15.11
C ILE A 10 45.31 35.29 14.52
N GLY A 11 46.53 34.76 14.51
CA GLY A 11 46.81 33.41 14.03
C GLY A 11 46.03 32.34 14.81
N ARG A 12 45.98 32.47 16.14
CA ARG A 12 45.35 31.49 17.02
C ARG A 12 43.81 31.53 16.98
N THR A 13 43.22 32.71 16.84
CA THR A 13 41.76 32.88 16.63
C THR A 13 41.33 32.42 15.23
N LEU A 14 42.18 32.56 14.21
CA LEU A 14 41.96 31.93 12.90
C LEU A 14 42.02 30.41 12.98
N THR A 15 42.99 29.83 13.70
CA THR A 15 43.08 28.37 13.87
C THR A 15 41.85 27.80 14.57
N THR A 16 41.32 28.45 15.61
CA THR A 16 40.07 28.01 16.24
C THR A 16 38.90 28.11 15.28
N LEU A 17 38.78 29.20 14.52
CA LEU A 17 37.74 29.34 13.49
C LEU A 17 37.81 28.23 12.43
N TYR A 18 39.00 27.86 11.98
CA TYR A 18 39.18 26.78 11.00
C TYR A 18 38.87 25.39 11.58
N CYS A 19 39.30 25.10 12.81
CA CYS A 19 38.94 23.85 13.49
C CYS A 19 37.43 23.71 13.63
N LEU A 20 36.71 24.81 13.87
CA LEU A 20 35.25 24.81 13.92
C LEU A 20 34.56 24.60 12.60
N LEU A 21 34.99 25.32 11.57
CA LEU A 21 34.46 25.12 10.23
C LEU A 21 34.69 23.67 9.78
N GLY A 22 35.82 23.08 10.19
CA GLY A 22 36.13 21.66 10.02
C GLY A 22 35.17 20.73 10.74
N THR A 23 34.97 20.87 12.05
CA THR A 23 34.07 19.98 12.82
C THR A 23 32.61 20.13 12.41
N LEU A 24 32.17 21.36 12.10
CA LEU A 24 30.83 21.63 11.59
C LEU A 24 30.63 21.04 10.20
N GLY A 25 31.63 21.16 9.31
CA GLY A 25 31.62 20.54 7.99
C GLY A 25 31.53 19.01 8.05
N VAL A 26 32.33 18.38 8.92
CA VAL A 26 32.28 16.92 9.15
C VAL A 26 30.91 16.51 9.69
N GLY A 27 30.34 17.27 10.62
CA GLY A 27 29.01 17.01 11.17
C GLY A 27 27.89 17.07 10.14
N VAL A 28 27.89 18.12 9.30
CA VAL A 28 26.91 18.29 8.22
C VAL A 28 27.05 17.18 7.17
N LEU A 29 28.29 16.81 6.81
CA LEU A 29 28.54 15.70 5.88
C LEU A 29 28.06 14.36 6.46
N ALA A 30 28.38 14.07 7.72
CA ALA A 30 27.92 12.87 8.40
C ALA A 30 26.39 12.79 8.42
N HIS A 31 25.71 13.88 8.80
CA HIS A 31 24.26 13.97 8.78
C HIS A 31 23.68 13.76 7.37
N PHE A 32 24.27 14.39 6.35
CA PHE A 32 23.86 14.23 4.95
C PHE A 32 23.99 12.79 4.46
N PHE A 33 25.10 12.12 4.76
CA PHE A 33 25.32 10.72 4.39
C PHE A 33 24.39 9.76 5.13
N ILE A 34 24.15 9.97 6.43
CA ILE A 34 23.20 9.17 7.21
C ILE A 34 21.79 9.27 6.64
N HIS A 35 21.35 10.48 6.27
CA HIS A 35 20.00 10.67 5.77
C HIS A 35 19.80 10.15 4.34
N ARG A 36 20.86 10.19 3.52
CA ARG A 36 20.88 9.67 2.14
C ARG A 36 21.05 8.15 2.09
N SER A 37 21.66 7.55 3.10
CA SER A 37 21.86 6.10 3.15
C SER A 37 20.51 5.37 3.22
N THR A 38 20.37 4.35 2.38
CA THR A 38 19.24 3.41 2.38
C THR A 38 19.49 2.20 3.26
N GLN A 39 20.73 1.99 3.73
CA GLN A 39 21.13 0.85 4.56
C GLN A 39 20.83 1.05 6.05
N VAL A 40 20.63 2.29 6.49
CA VAL A 40 20.31 2.61 7.88
C VAL A 40 18.79 2.61 8.05
N SER A 41 18.26 1.59 8.73
CA SER A 41 16.82 1.47 9.02
C SER A 41 16.36 2.53 10.02
N GLU A 42 17.10 2.73 11.10
CA GLU A 42 16.79 3.69 12.17
C GLU A 42 17.71 4.91 12.11
N LYS A 43 17.28 5.91 11.35
CA LYS A 43 18.06 7.14 11.13
C LYS A 43 18.30 7.94 12.40
N SER A 44 17.37 7.90 13.37
CA SER A 44 17.47 8.64 14.64
C SER A 44 18.69 8.24 15.48
N TRP A 45 18.97 6.94 15.63
CA TRP A 45 20.13 6.47 16.40
C TRP A 45 21.46 6.72 15.69
N ALA A 46 21.46 6.66 14.36
CA ALA A 46 22.63 7.03 13.57
C ALA A 46 22.95 8.53 13.69
N THR A 47 21.94 9.41 13.69
CA THR A 47 22.15 10.85 13.92
C THR A 47 22.57 11.16 15.37
N LEU A 48 22.02 10.43 16.35
CA LEU A 48 22.39 10.59 17.77
C LEU A 48 23.84 10.17 18.02
N SER A 49 24.26 9.03 17.47
CA SER A 49 25.66 8.57 17.60
C SER A 49 26.64 9.53 16.91
N ALA A 50 26.31 10.05 15.73
CA ALA A 50 27.10 11.08 15.06
C ALA A 50 27.22 12.38 15.90
N LEU A 51 26.13 12.79 16.57
CA LEU A 51 26.15 13.92 17.50
C LEU A 51 27.09 13.67 18.69
N VAL A 52 27.00 12.49 19.32
CA VAL A 52 27.87 12.13 20.47
C VAL A 52 29.35 12.19 20.07
N VAL A 53 29.70 11.68 18.87
CA VAL A 53 31.07 11.74 18.34
C VAL A 53 31.49 13.19 18.08
N ALA A 54 30.64 14.01 17.47
CA ALA A 54 30.93 15.42 17.23
C ALA A 54 31.16 16.19 18.55
N MET A 55 30.35 15.92 19.57
CA MET A 55 30.49 16.53 20.90
C MET A 55 31.78 16.08 21.60
N ALA A 56 32.17 14.81 21.47
CA ALA A 56 33.42 14.29 22.01
C ALA A 56 34.65 14.91 21.33
N LEU A 57 34.60 15.14 20.02
CA LEU A 57 35.69 15.82 19.29
C LEU A 57 35.81 17.29 19.69
N VAL A 58 34.68 17.99 19.83
CA VAL A 58 34.65 19.40 20.26
C VAL A 58 35.15 19.53 21.71
N SER A 59 34.77 18.62 22.61
CA SER A 59 35.26 18.64 23.99
C SER A 59 36.75 18.31 24.10
N ALA A 60 37.26 17.37 23.29
CA ALA A 60 38.70 17.08 23.21
C ALA A 60 39.50 18.30 22.73
N LEU A 61 39.04 18.99 21.67
CA LEU A 61 39.65 20.24 21.21
C LEU A 61 39.63 21.33 22.29
N PHE A 62 38.54 21.43 23.05
CA PHE A 62 38.44 22.39 24.15
C PHE A 62 39.43 22.11 25.29
N VAL A 63 39.59 20.85 25.69
CA VAL A 63 40.57 20.45 26.72
C VAL A 63 42.00 20.80 26.28
N THR A 64 42.38 20.47 25.04
CA THR A 64 43.71 20.83 24.50
C THR A 64 43.97 22.33 24.48
N PHE A 65 42.89 23.13 24.40
CA PHE A 65 42.97 24.57 24.35
C PHE A 65 43.07 25.22 25.73
N ILE A 66 42.35 24.71 26.74
CA ILE A 66 42.49 25.11 28.14
C ILE A 66 43.90 24.79 28.66
N SER A 67 44.44 23.63 28.30
CA SER A 67 45.77 23.19 28.77
C SER A 67 46.94 23.97 28.16
N SER A 68 46.68 24.88 27.21
CA SER A 68 47.71 25.76 26.68
C SER A 68 47.92 26.96 27.60
N GLU A 69 49.17 27.16 28.04
CA GLU A 69 49.60 28.38 28.73
C GLU A 69 49.34 29.61 27.85
N ALA A 70 48.39 30.46 28.27
CA ALA A 70 48.04 31.72 27.60
C ALA A 70 47.86 32.82 28.67
N PRO A 71 48.13 34.10 28.34
CA PRO A 71 48.06 35.19 29.30
C PRO A 71 46.63 35.45 29.84
N LEU A 72 46.54 35.98 31.07
CA LEU A 72 45.34 35.97 31.91
C LEU A 72 44.10 36.83 31.51
N PRO A 73 44.09 37.71 30.50
CA PRO A 73 42.81 38.20 29.94
C PRO A 73 42.26 37.31 28.82
N GLU A 74 43.06 36.36 28.29
CA GLU A 74 42.69 35.52 27.14
C GLU A 74 42.08 34.17 27.56
N VAL A 75 42.54 33.61 28.69
CA VAL A 75 42.00 32.36 29.28
C VAL A 75 40.53 32.52 29.70
N ALA A 76 40.16 33.74 30.05
CA ALA A 76 38.82 34.16 30.44
C ALA A 76 37.75 34.00 29.36
N ALA A 77 38.13 34.09 28.08
CA ALA A 77 37.18 34.04 26.96
C ALA A 77 36.81 32.60 26.55
N TYR A 78 37.62 31.60 26.93
CA TYR A 78 37.48 30.21 26.46
C TYR A 78 36.19 29.51 26.90
N PRO A 79 35.68 29.66 28.14
CA PRO A 79 34.40 29.08 28.54
C PRO A 79 33.23 29.58 27.68
N TYR A 80 33.25 30.85 27.28
CA TYR A 80 32.20 31.46 26.46
C TYR A 80 32.25 31.00 25.00
N VAL A 81 33.45 30.77 24.47
CA VAL A 81 33.65 30.18 23.14
C VAL A 81 33.16 28.73 23.09
N PHE A 82 33.34 27.95 24.16
CA PHE A 82 32.81 26.58 24.25
C PHE A 82 31.29 26.54 24.35
N LEU A 83 30.71 27.44 25.14
CA LEU A 83 29.26 27.55 25.30
C LEU A 83 28.58 27.95 23.97
N ARG A 84 29.26 28.75 23.13
CA ARG A 84 28.85 29.03 21.74
C ARG A 84 28.75 27.77 20.88
N TYR A 85 29.61 26.78 21.06
CA TYR A 85 29.59 25.54 20.27
C TYR A 85 28.47 24.60 20.65
N ILE A 86 28.19 24.46 21.94
CA ILE A 86 27.06 23.63 22.40
C ILE A 86 25.76 24.19 21.82
N ILE A 87 25.57 25.51 21.83
CA ILE A 87 24.33 26.14 21.34
C ILE A 87 24.18 26.04 19.81
N VAL A 88 25.28 26.04 19.05
CA VAL A 88 25.22 25.99 17.58
C VAL A 88 25.18 24.57 17.04
N ILE A 89 25.95 23.64 17.62
CA ILE A 89 26.12 22.29 17.07
C ILE A 89 24.99 21.37 17.55
N PHE A 90 24.57 21.49 18.81
CA PHE A 90 23.56 20.62 19.41
C PHE A 90 22.20 20.65 18.68
N PRO A 91 21.68 21.81 18.22
CA PRO A 91 20.39 21.84 17.53
C PRO A 91 20.44 21.35 16.07
N ILE A 92 21.59 21.38 15.40
CA ILE A 92 21.75 20.94 14.00
C ILE A 92 21.52 19.42 13.86
N PHE A 93 21.96 18.64 14.85
CA PHE A 93 21.79 17.18 14.83
C PHE A 93 20.45 16.72 15.42
N LEU A 94 19.74 17.58 16.16
CA LEU A 94 18.48 17.27 16.83
C LEU A 94 17.24 17.76 16.07
N VAL A 95 17.39 18.14 14.80
CA VAL A 95 16.28 18.44 13.86
C VAL A 95 15.29 17.26 13.71
N VAL A 96 15.59 16.09 14.26
CA VAL A 96 14.99 14.83 13.85
C VAL A 96 13.70 14.47 14.59
N GLU A 97 13.40 14.96 15.79
CA GLU A 97 12.27 14.40 16.55
C GLU A 97 11.29 15.45 17.10
N SER A 98 10.27 15.74 16.28
CA SER A 98 9.09 16.57 16.58
C SER A 98 9.35 18.06 16.85
N PHE A 99 8.44 18.90 16.31
CA PHE A 99 8.47 20.35 16.54
C PHE A 99 8.40 20.71 18.03
N GLY A 100 7.55 20.01 18.81
CA GLY A 100 7.37 20.28 20.24
C GLY A 100 8.61 19.99 21.09
N LEU A 101 9.28 18.87 20.87
CA LEU A 101 10.50 18.52 21.60
C LEU A 101 11.64 19.48 21.23
N TYR A 102 11.71 19.90 19.96
CA TYR A 102 12.68 20.91 19.51
C TYR A 102 12.52 22.24 20.26
N VAL A 103 11.28 22.74 20.39
CA VAL A 103 10.99 23.97 21.14
C VAL A 103 11.43 23.84 22.61
N LEU A 104 11.10 22.72 23.26
CA LEU A 104 11.52 22.46 24.65
C LEU A 104 13.04 22.44 24.80
N LEU A 105 13.74 21.87 23.83
CA LEU A 105 15.20 21.79 23.81
C LEU A 105 15.85 23.17 23.63
N CYS A 106 15.31 24.01 22.75
CA CYS A 106 15.75 25.40 22.60
C CYS A 106 15.56 26.17 23.91
N LEU A 107 14.42 26.01 24.59
CA LEU A 107 14.17 26.64 25.89
C LEU A 107 15.15 26.15 26.96
N PHE A 108 15.46 24.86 26.98
CA PHE A 108 16.46 24.28 27.87
C PHE A 108 17.87 24.83 27.59
N SER A 109 18.26 24.91 26.32
CA SER A 109 19.54 25.51 25.90
C SER A 109 19.66 26.98 26.29
N MET A 110 18.57 27.75 26.16
CA MET A 110 18.53 29.14 26.62
C MET A 110 18.66 29.23 28.15
N SER A 111 17.96 28.36 28.89
CA SER A 111 18.06 28.29 30.35
C SER A 111 19.50 27.98 30.82
N LEU A 112 20.18 27.04 30.15
CA LEU A 112 21.58 26.74 30.42
C LEU A 112 22.51 27.92 30.11
N PHE A 113 22.29 28.62 28.99
CA PHE A 113 23.05 29.83 28.64
C PHE A 113 22.90 30.90 29.72
N PHE A 114 21.68 31.28 30.08
CA PHE A 114 21.42 32.31 31.07
C PHE A 114 21.75 31.89 32.51
N GLY A 115 21.79 30.59 32.82
CA GLY A 115 22.14 30.06 34.14
C GLY A 115 23.65 29.88 34.37
N LEU A 116 24.40 29.43 33.36
CA LEU A 116 25.85 29.22 33.45
C LEU A 116 26.66 30.49 33.17
N TYR A 117 26.10 31.43 32.42
CA TYR A 117 26.76 32.68 32.09
C TYR A 117 27.12 33.54 33.33
N PRO A 118 26.20 33.80 34.28
CA PRO A 118 26.47 34.63 35.45
C PRO A 118 27.40 33.96 36.47
N THR A 119 27.43 32.63 36.52
CA THR A 119 28.33 31.89 37.41
C THR A 119 29.75 31.94 36.87
N ALA A 120 29.93 31.79 35.56
CA ALA A 120 31.22 31.94 34.89
C ALA A 120 31.76 33.38 34.98
N SER A 121 30.90 34.41 34.90
CA SER A 121 31.36 35.80 35.03
C SER A 121 31.83 36.11 36.46
N ARG A 122 31.13 35.60 37.48
CA ARG A 122 31.49 35.80 38.90
C ARG A 122 32.81 35.15 39.30
N THR A 123 33.06 33.91 38.86
CA THR A 123 34.33 33.22 39.14
C THR A 123 35.51 33.94 38.49
N LEU A 124 35.28 34.55 37.34
CA LEU A 124 36.29 35.28 36.61
C LEU A 124 36.61 36.66 37.22
N GLU A 125 35.57 37.37 37.69
CA GLU A 125 35.70 38.62 38.44
C GLU A 125 36.51 38.43 39.73
N GLN A 126 36.33 37.30 40.43
CA GLN A 126 37.09 36.98 41.64
C GLN A 126 38.60 36.79 41.37
N GLY A 127 38.97 36.25 40.20
CA GLY A 127 40.36 36.04 39.79
C GLY A 127 41.11 37.31 39.39
N CYS A 128 40.40 38.37 38.99
CA CYS A 128 41.00 39.62 38.49
C CYS A 128 41.14 40.72 39.57
N SER A 129 40.82 40.42 40.83
CA SER A 129 40.60 41.38 41.92
C SER A 129 41.77 42.28 42.32
N GLN A 130 42.97 42.09 41.77
CA GLN A 130 44.18 42.83 42.14
C GLN A 130 44.61 43.91 41.13
N ASP A 131 44.03 43.97 39.93
CA ASP A 131 44.43 44.94 38.89
C ASP A 131 43.19 45.63 38.24
N PRO A 132 42.99 46.95 38.43
CA PRO A 132 41.82 47.67 37.92
C PRO A 132 41.70 47.69 36.38
N ASP A 133 42.81 47.70 35.64
CA ASP A 133 42.78 47.66 34.18
C ASP A 133 42.35 46.28 33.66
N CYS A 134 42.73 45.23 34.38
CA CYS A 134 42.32 43.85 34.12
C CYS A 134 40.80 43.66 34.31
N VAL A 135 40.23 44.25 35.37
CA VAL A 135 38.79 44.18 35.66
C VAL A 135 37.95 44.85 34.56
N VAL A 136 38.37 46.03 34.08
CA VAL A 136 37.65 46.77 33.02
C VAL A 136 37.70 46.03 31.68
N SER A 137 38.88 45.55 31.26
CA SER A 137 39.05 44.77 30.03
C SER A 137 38.22 43.48 30.03
N THR A 138 38.20 42.81 31.18
CA THR A 138 37.45 41.57 31.38
C THR A 138 35.94 41.79 31.31
N THR A 139 35.44 42.85 31.97
CA THR A 139 34.01 43.21 31.95
C THR A 139 33.52 43.56 30.54
N LEU A 140 34.33 44.30 29.76
CA LEU A 140 34.02 44.63 28.36
C LEU A 140 33.98 43.39 27.46
N THR A 141 34.93 42.46 27.64
CA THR A 141 35.01 41.22 26.88
C THR A 141 33.82 40.31 27.16
N ILE A 142 33.44 40.18 28.44
CA ILE A 142 32.26 39.45 28.91
C ILE A 142 30.97 40.01 28.31
N ARG A 143 30.82 41.34 28.28
CA ARG A 143 29.65 42.03 27.71
C ARG A 143 29.55 41.83 26.19
N ASN A 144 30.64 42.00 25.46
CA ASN A 144 30.63 41.83 24.00
C ASN A 144 30.35 40.37 23.61
N SER A 145 30.93 39.41 24.36
CA SER A 145 30.67 37.98 24.18
C SER A 145 29.20 37.62 24.42
N LEU A 146 28.50 38.26 25.37
CA LEU A 146 27.04 38.09 25.54
C LEU A 146 26.25 38.49 24.30
N PHE A 147 26.50 39.70 23.79
CA PHE A 147 25.78 40.24 22.66
C PHE A 147 26.01 39.42 21.40
N GLU A 148 27.25 38.99 21.15
CA GLU A 148 27.55 38.12 20.02
C GLU A 148 26.88 36.75 20.16
N ASN A 149 27.01 36.08 21.32
CA ASN A 149 26.45 34.75 21.51
C ASN A 149 24.92 34.74 21.49
N SER A 150 24.27 35.75 22.07
CA SER A 150 22.81 35.90 22.02
C SER A 150 22.30 36.15 20.60
N TYR A 151 23.02 36.94 19.79
CA TYR A 151 22.70 37.13 18.39
C TYR A 151 22.79 35.82 17.60
N TYR A 152 23.89 35.06 17.73
CA TYR A 152 24.04 33.77 17.05
C TYR A 152 22.99 32.75 17.49
N ALA A 153 22.70 32.67 18.79
CA ALA A 153 21.67 31.77 19.31
C ALA A 153 20.29 32.09 18.72
N LEU A 154 19.93 33.37 18.63
CA LEU A 154 18.65 33.81 18.07
C LEU A 154 18.54 33.42 16.59
N VAL A 155 19.56 33.74 15.78
CA VAL A 155 19.57 33.41 14.34
C VAL A 155 19.45 31.90 14.13
N TRP A 156 20.19 31.10 14.91
CA TRP A 156 20.15 29.64 14.81
C TRP A 156 18.81 29.05 15.22
N ILE A 157 18.20 29.53 16.31
CA ILE A 157 16.87 29.09 16.75
C ILE A 157 15.82 29.41 15.69
N VAL A 158 15.85 30.60 15.09
CA VAL A 158 14.88 30.98 14.04
C VAL A 158 15.01 30.08 12.81
N LEU A 159 16.23 29.83 12.33
CA LEU A 159 16.48 29.00 11.14
C LEU A 159 16.00 27.55 11.33
N THR A 160 16.32 26.98 12.48
CA THR A 160 15.99 25.60 12.83
C THR A 160 14.51 25.41 13.17
N LEU A 161 13.88 26.39 13.83
CA LEU A 161 12.43 26.43 14.05
C LEU A 161 11.68 26.48 12.72
N CYS A 162 12.16 27.27 11.76
CA CYS A 162 11.61 27.29 10.40
C CYS A 162 11.73 25.91 9.74
N GLY A 163 12.89 25.26 9.86
CA GLY A 163 13.12 23.91 9.35
C GLY A 163 12.17 22.87 9.93
N SER A 164 11.99 22.85 11.26
CA SER A 164 11.11 21.89 11.95
C SER A 164 9.64 22.10 11.63
N LEU A 165 9.17 23.36 11.49
CA LEU A 165 7.82 23.67 11.00
C LEU A 165 7.57 23.14 9.59
N VAL A 166 8.52 23.34 8.67
CA VAL A 166 8.41 22.84 7.30
C VAL A 166 8.33 21.32 7.28
N GLN A 167 9.12 20.64 8.11
CA GLN A 167 9.10 19.19 8.23
C GLN A 167 7.77 18.68 8.78
N GLU A 168 7.21 19.33 9.81
CA GLU A 168 5.90 18.98 10.36
C GLU A 168 4.78 19.16 9.33
N ILE A 169 4.77 20.28 8.61
CA ILE A 169 3.78 20.54 7.55
C ILE A 169 3.89 19.48 6.44
N LYS A 170 5.11 19.12 6.04
CA LYS A 170 5.35 18.05 5.05
C LYS A 170 4.84 16.70 5.56
N GLY A 171 5.14 16.36 6.82
CA GLY A 171 4.70 15.12 7.45
C GLY A 171 3.18 15.02 7.51
N ARG A 172 2.47 16.08 7.92
CA ARG A 172 1.00 16.12 7.94
C ARG A 172 0.43 15.94 6.53
N LYS A 173 0.97 16.64 5.53
CA LYS A 173 0.53 16.50 4.12
C LYS A 173 0.71 15.08 3.60
N GLN A 174 1.84 14.44 3.88
CA GLN A 174 2.10 13.05 3.49
C GLN A 174 1.16 12.08 4.19
N PHE A 175 0.88 12.30 5.47
CA PHE A 175 -0.09 11.50 6.22
C PHE A 175 -1.49 11.58 5.60
N PHE A 176 -2.02 12.79 5.38
CA PHE A 176 -3.33 12.97 4.76
C PHE A 176 -3.40 12.38 3.35
N ALA A 177 -2.36 12.56 2.54
CA ALA A 177 -2.30 11.96 1.20
C ALA A 177 -2.33 10.42 1.26
N ARG A 178 -1.65 9.81 2.24
CA ARG A 178 -1.66 8.36 2.44
C ARG A 178 -3.02 7.85 2.89
N VAL A 179 -3.68 8.55 3.82
CA VAL A 179 -5.03 8.18 4.30
C VAL A 179 -6.03 8.21 3.14
N ILE A 180 -6.09 9.31 2.38
CA ILE A 180 -6.99 9.46 1.23
C ILE A 180 -6.71 8.38 0.17
N LEU A 181 -5.43 8.08 -0.09
CA LEU A 181 -5.06 7.07 -1.08
C LEU A 181 -5.53 5.67 -0.65
N VAL A 182 -5.42 5.31 0.63
CA VAL A 182 -5.90 4.03 1.14
C VAL A 182 -7.42 3.92 0.98
N GLU A 183 -8.17 4.95 1.35
CA GLU A 183 -9.64 4.97 1.18
C GLU A 183 -10.03 4.80 -0.30
N GLN A 184 -9.37 5.51 -1.21
CA GLN A 184 -9.60 5.37 -2.66
C GLN A 184 -9.25 3.98 -3.18
N GLN A 185 -8.17 3.38 -2.68
CA GLN A 185 -7.80 2.02 -3.05
C GLN A 185 -8.85 1.01 -2.62
N GLU A 186 -9.40 1.14 -1.41
CA GLU A 186 -10.47 0.26 -0.94
C GLU A 186 -11.72 0.37 -1.83
N GLU A 187 -12.11 1.57 -2.23
CA GLU A 187 -13.25 1.78 -3.13
C GLU A 187 -13.01 1.16 -4.51
N ILE A 188 -11.83 1.38 -5.10
CA ILE A 188 -11.44 0.78 -6.39
C ILE A 188 -11.44 -0.75 -6.32
N ILE A 189 -10.88 -1.32 -5.24
CA ILE A 189 -10.86 -2.78 -5.03
C ILE A 189 -12.28 -3.31 -4.93
N ARG A 190 -13.17 -2.63 -4.18
CA ARG A 190 -14.56 -3.03 -4.02
C ARG A 190 -15.30 -3.03 -5.35
N TYR A 191 -15.18 -1.94 -6.12
CA TYR A 191 -15.79 -1.80 -7.43
C TYR A 191 -15.29 -2.87 -8.41
N LYS A 192 -13.98 -3.09 -8.46
CA LYS A 192 -13.38 -4.11 -9.33
C LYS A 192 -13.84 -5.52 -8.95
N THR A 193 -13.89 -5.83 -7.65
CA THR A 193 -14.36 -7.14 -7.15
C THR A 193 -15.82 -7.37 -7.53
N GLN A 194 -16.68 -6.35 -7.38
CA GLN A 194 -18.09 -6.45 -7.76
C GLN A 194 -18.28 -6.65 -9.26
N ASN A 195 -17.55 -5.88 -10.08
CA ASN A 195 -17.62 -6.03 -11.54
C ASN A 195 -17.09 -7.38 -12.01
N THR A 196 -15.97 -7.87 -11.47
CA THR A 196 -15.44 -9.20 -11.79
C THR A 196 -16.43 -10.29 -11.40
N LYS A 197 -17.07 -10.18 -10.23
CA LYS A 197 -18.11 -11.11 -9.81
C LYS A 197 -19.30 -11.10 -10.77
N LEU A 198 -19.83 -9.91 -11.11
CA LEU A 198 -20.95 -9.78 -12.04
C LEU A 198 -20.60 -10.35 -13.42
N GLN A 199 -19.40 -10.07 -13.92
CA GLN A 199 -18.92 -10.60 -15.20
C GLN A 199 -18.84 -12.12 -15.18
N LYS A 200 -18.29 -12.70 -14.11
CA LYS A 200 -18.23 -14.16 -13.93
C LYS A 200 -19.62 -14.79 -13.82
N ASP A 201 -20.53 -14.16 -13.09
CA ASP A 201 -21.92 -14.62 -12.95
C ASP A 201 -22.65 -14.57 -14.29
N LEU A 202 -22.47 -13.52 -15.10
CA LEU A 202 -23.02 -13.41 -16.45
C LEU A 202 -22.44 -14.48 -17.39
N LEU A 203 -21.11 -14.70 -17.35
CA LEU A 203 -20.48 -15.75 -18.14
C LEU A 203 -20.99 -17.14 -17.77
N ASN A 204 -21.15 -17.44 -16.48
CA ASN A 204 -21.71 -18.71 -16.01
C ASN A 204 -23.19 -18.92 -16.36
N ARG A 205 -23.92 -17.86 -16.76
CA ARG A 205 -25.28 -17.97 -17.31
C ARG A 205 -25.29 -18.25 -18.80
N MET A 206 -24.24 -17.87 -19.52
CA MET A 206 -24.13 -18.06 -20.97
C MET A 206 -23.34 -19.32 -21.34
N LEU A 207 -22.40 -19.73 -20.50
CA LEU A 207 -21.46 -20.81 -20.75
C LEU A 207 -21.42 -21.79 -19.56
N PRO A 208 -21.13 -23.07 -19.80
CA PRO A 208 -20.83 -24.03 -18.74
C PRO A 208 -19.67 -23.55 -17.85
N SER A 209 -19.77 -23.81 -16.54
CA SER A 209 -18.79 -23.35 -15.56
C SER A 209 -17.38 -23.90 -15.80
N THR A 210 -17.26 -25.12 -16.35
CA THR A 210 -15.98 -25.70 -16.76
C THR A 210 -15.26 -24.87 -17.82
N ILE A 211 -16.00 -24.36 -18.80
CA ILE A 211 -15.43 -23.51 -19.86
C ILE A 211 -15.05 -22.14 -19.28
N VAL A 212 -15.89 -21.57 -18.39
CA VAL A 212 -15.58 -20.30 -17.72
C VAL A 212 -14.30 -20.41 -16.89
N GLN A 213 -14.09 -21.53 -16.20
CA GLN A 213 -12.87 -21.79 -15.44
C GLN A 213 -11.63 -21.90 -16.34
N GLN A 214 -11.73 -22.64 -17.46
CA GLN A 214 -10.63 -22.71 -18.43
C GLN A 214 -10.31 -21.35 -19.05
N LEU A 215 -11.33 -20.54 -19.33
CA LEU A 215 -11.14 -19.16 -19.81
C LEU A 215 -10.47 -18.27 -18.75
N GLU A 216 -10.77 -18.47 -17.47
CA GLU A 216 -10.15 -17.71 -16.37
C GLU A 216 -8.65 -18.03 -16.25
N GLU A 217 -8.25 -19.30 -16.45
CA GLU A 217 -6.84 -19.71 -16.51
C GLU A 217 -6.08 -19.02 -17.65
N GLU A 218 -6.76 -18.77 -18.77
CA GLU A 218 -6.21 -18.02 -19.91
C GLU A 218 -6.44 -16.50 -19.84
N ASN A 219 -6.78 -15.96 -18.66
CA ASN A 219 -7.08 -14.53 -18.43
C ASN A 219 -8.18 -13.95 -19.36
N PHE A 220 -9.10 -14.78 -19.84
CA PHE A 220 -10.14 -14.43 -20.80
C PHE A 220 -9.60 -13.89 -22.14
N VAL A 221 -8.35 -14.21 -22.50
CA VAL A 221 -7.73 -13.78 -23.77
C VAL A 221 -7.39 -14.97 -24.65
N ILE A 222 -8.20 -15.18 -25.69
CA ILE A 222 -7.94 -16.17 -26.74
C ILE A 222 -7.12 -15.49 -27.83
N GLN A 223 -5.84 -15.85 -27.96
CA GLN A 223 -4.91 -15.25 -28.93
C GLN A 223 -4.66 -16.16 -30.14
N SER A 224 -5.09 -17.42 -30.09
CA SER A 224 -4.84 -18.39 -31.15
C SER A 224 -5.98 -19.40 -31.27
N GLN A 225 -6.13 -19.97 -32.47
CA GLN A 225 -7.09 -21.05 -32.75
C GLN A 225 -6.83 -22.28 -31.85
N LYS A 226 -5.56 -22.55 -31.54
CA LYS A 226 -5.16 -23.67 -30.67
C LYS A 226 -5.70 -23.54 -29.25
N GLN A 227 -5.78 -22.33 -28.71
CA GLN A 227 -6.40 -22.09 -27.40
C GLN A 227 -7.91 -22.39 -27.43
N LEU A 228 -8.58 -22.03 -28.52
CA LEU A 228 -9.99 -22.36 -28.69
C LEU A 228 -10.22 -23.88 -28.81
N GLU A 229 -9.34 -24.60 -29.51
CA GLU A 229 -9.39 -26.07 -29.59
C GLU A 229 -9.23 -26.74 -28.21
N ASN A 230 -8.41 -26.17 -27.31
CA ASN A 230 -8.25 -26.68 -25.95
C ASN A 230 -9.52 -26.56 -25.08
N LEU A 231 -10.45 -25.68 -25.43
CA LEU A 231 -11.76 -25.57 -24.77
C LEU A 231 -12.74 -26.67 -25.21
N SER A 232 -12.45 -27.35 -26.32
CA SER A 232 -13.26 -28.48 -26.80
C SER A 232 -12.98 -29.72 -25.97
N GLN A 233 -14.05 -30.37 -25.51
CA GLN A 233 -13.97 -31.60 -24.71
C GLN A 233 -14.72 -32.73 -25.38
N HIS A 234 -14.14 -33.93 -25.33
CA HIS A 234 -14.81 -35.15 -25.77
C HIS A 234 -15.62 -35.75 -24.62
N HIS A 235 -16.88 -36.10 -24.89
CA HIS A 235 -17.77 -36.71 -23.91
C HIS A 235 -18.31 -38.03 -24.46
N SER A 236 -18.11 -39.11 -23.70
CA SER A 236 -18.60 -40.46 -24.03
C SER A 236 -19.91 -40.76 -23.29
N GLY A 237 -20.82 -41.50 -23.94
CA GLY A 237 -22.08 -41.92 -23.32
C GLY A 237 -23.11 -40.80 -23.15
N VAL A 238 -23.02 -39.75 -23.97
CA VAL A 238 -23.97 -38.63 -23.96
C VAL A 238 -25.33 -39.06 -24.51
N CYS A 239 -26.41 -38.59 -23.89
CA CYS A 239 -27.78 -38.73 -24.40
C CYS A 239 -28.39 -37.33 -24.61
N ILE A 240 -29.01 -37.08 -25.76
CA ILE A 240 -29.63 -35.79 -26.10
C ILE A 240 -31.11 -36.01 -26.35
N ALA A 241 -31.95 -35.17 -25.76
CA ALA A 241 -33.39 -35.16 -25.96
C ALA A 241 -33.84 -33.86 -26.65
N PHE A 242 -34.80 -34.03 -27.54
CA PHE A 242 -35.51 -32.96 -28.22
C PHE A 242 -37.00 -33.08 -27.88
N ALA A 243 -37.57 -32.03 -27.30
CA ALA A 243 -39.00 -31.97 -26.97
C ALA A 243 -39.63 -30.81 -27.74
N GLU A 244 -40.61 -31.08 -28.59
CA GLU A 244 -41.31 -30.09 -29.41
C GLU A 244 -42.78 -30.03 -28.98
N LEU A 245 -43.38 -28.83 -29.05
CA LEU A 245 -44.78 -28.63 -28.73
C LEU A 245 -45.67 -28.94 -29.93
N GLU A 246 -46.44 -30.01 -29.83
CA GLU A 246 -47.37 -30.39 -30.89
C GLU A 246 -48.42 -29.28 -31.14
N GLY A 247 -48.57 -28.87 -32.40
CA GLY A 247 -49.58 -27.89 -32.80
C GLY A 247 -49.26 -26.43 -32.47
N PHE A 248 -48.04 -26.12 -32.01
CA PHE A 248 -47.65 -24.76 -31.61
C PHE A 248 -47.81 -23.72 -32.72
N ALA A 249 -47.50 -24.06 -33.99
CA ALA A 249 -47.65 -23.13 -35.11
C ALA A 249 -49.10 -22.62 -35.25
N THR A 250 -50.09 -23.50 -35.11
CA THR A 250 -51.52 -23.13 -35.14
C THR A 250 -51.90 -22.31 -33.91
N PHE A 251 -51.49 -22.76 -32.72
CA PHE A 251 -51.75 -22.06 -31.46
C PHE A 251 -51.22 -20.62 -31.46
N SER A 252 -49.95 -20.44 -31.84
CA SER A 252 -49.27 -19.15 -31.88
C SER A 252 -49.91 -18.16 -32.87
N SER A 253 -50.61 -18.66 -33.90
CA SER A 253 -51.33 -17.82 -34.88
C SER A 253 -52.67 -17.27 -34.37
N GLN A 254 -53.24 -17.88 -33.32
CA GLN A 254 -54.58 -17.56 -32.78
C GLN A 254 -54.51 -16.81 -31.45
N VAL A 255 -53.39 -16.91 -30.73
CA VAL A 255 -53.19 -16.30 -29.42
C VAL A 255 -52.37 -15.03 -29.55
N HIS A 256 -52.65 -14.03 -28.72
CA HIS A 256 -51.87 -12.79 -28.70
C HIS A 256 -50.37 -13.09 -28.39
N PRO A 257 -49.41 -12.49 -29.11
CA PRO A 257 -47.98 -12.83 -28.97
C PRO A 257 -47.43 -12.74 -27.54
N SER A 258 -47.89 -11.77 -26.74
CA SER A 258 -47.48 -11.65 -25.34
C SER A 258 -47.94 -12.83 -24.48
N SER A 259 -49.14 -13.36 -24.74
CA SER A 259 -49.68 -14.50 -24.00
C SER A 259 -48.98 -15.80 -24.40
N VAL A 260 -48.60 -15.93 -25.67
CA VAL A 260 -47.74 -17.04 -26.15
C VAL A 260 -46.38 -17.01 -25.47
N LEU A 261 -45.75 -15.83 -25.38
CA LEU A 261 -44.46 -15.66 -24.71
C LEU A 261 -44.53 -16.02 -23.23
N ASN A 262 -45.54 -15.53 -22.50
CA ASN A 262 -45.71 -15.85 -21.09
C ASN A 262 -45.94 -17.35 -20.88
N TYR A 263 -46.76 -17.99 -21.74
CA TYR A 263 -46.98 -19.43 -21.68
C TYR A 263 -45.69 -20.23 -21.87
N LEU A 264 -44.88 -19.86 -22.88
CA LEU A 264 -43.59 -20.52 -23.11
C LEU A 264 -42.61 -20.29 -21.95
N ASP A 265 -42.58 -19.08 -21.37
CA ASP A 265 -41.73 -18.77 -20.22
C ASP A 265 -42.11 -19.63 -19.02
N ASP A 266 -43.39 -19.68 -18.65
CA ASP A 266 -43.88 -20.52 -17.55
C ASP A 266 -43.60 -22.01 -17.80
N LEU A 267 -43.80 -22.49 -19.03
CA LEU A 267 -43.53 -23.87 -19.40
C LEU A 267 -42.05 -24.22 -19.30
N PHE A 268 -41.18 -23.38 -19.87
CA PHE A 268 -39.74 -23.63 -19.85
C PHE A 268 -39.13 -23.40 -18.47
N LEU A 269 -39.71 -22.54 -17.62
CA LEU A 269 -39.33 -22.42 -16.21
C LEU A 269 -39.57 -23.73 -15.44
N VAL A 270 -40.69 -24.41 -15.71
CA VAL A 270 -40.96 -25.74 -15.14
C VAL A 270 -39.91 -26.75 -15.63
N PHE A 271 -39.58 -26.74 -16.92
CA PHE A 271 -38.57 -27.65 -17.47
C PHE A 271 -37.17 -27.37 -16.93
N ASP A 272 -36.80 -26.11 -16.77
CA ASP A 272 -35.52 -25.68 -16.20
C ASP A 272 -35.38 -26.15 -14.74
N GLY A 273 -36.44 -26.07 -13.93
CA GLY A 273 -36.44 -26.66 -12.58
C GLY A 273 -36.26 -28.18 -12.61
N LEU A 274 -36.90 -28.87 -13.56
CA LEU A 274 -36.72 -30.33 -13.71
C LEU A 274 -35.32 -30.71 -14.19
N CYS A 275 -34.64 -29.84 -14.95
CA CYS A 275 -33.25 -30.03 -15.33
C CYS A 275 -32.35 -30.05 -14.09
N ASP A 276 -32.55 -29.12 -13.16
CA ASP A 276 -31.81 -29.08 -11.89
C ASP A 276 -32.10 -30.33 -11.05
N ASP A 277 -33.36 -30.77 -10.96
CA ASP A 277 -33.76 -31.96 -10.18
C ASP A 277 -33.23 -33.29 -10.73
N HIS A 278 -33.06 -33.39 -12.05
CA HIS A 278 -32.62 -34.63 -12.73
C HIS A 278 -31.17 -34.58 -13.20
N GLU A 279 -30.42 -33.54 -12.83
CA GLU A 279 -29.03 -33.32 -13.30
C GLU A 279 -28.90 -33.40 -14.82
N VAL A 280 -29.84 -32.76 -15.54
CA VAL A 280 -29.85 -32.66 -17.00
C VAL A 280 -29.38 -31.27 -17.41
N TYR A 281 -28.45 -31.22 -18.36
CA TYR A 281 -27.97 -29.95 -18.89
C TYR A 281 -28.91 -29.43 -19.98
N LYS A 282 -29.52 -28.26 -19.75
CA LYS A 282 -30.21 -27.50 -20.80
C LYS A 282 -29.20 -26.97 -21.82
N VAL A 283 -29.33 -27.39 -23.07
CA VAL A 283 -28.45 -26.93 -24.15
C VAL A 283 -28.94 -25.60 -24.68
N GLU A 284 -30.17 -25.57 -25.22
CA GLU A 284 -30.78 -24.39 -25.79
C GLU A 284 -32.30 -24.59 -25.98
N THR A 285 -32.99 -23.50 -26.31
CA THR A 285 -34.36 -23.53 -26.81
C THR A 285 -34.37 -22.96 -28.22
N VAL A 286 -35.07 -23.64 -29.14
CA VAL A 286 -35.18 -23.23 -30.55
C VAL A 286 -36.66 -23.09 -30.87
N GLY A 287 -37.18 -21.86 -30.76
CA GLY A 287 -38.62 -21.62 -30.89
C GLY A 287 -39.42 -22.33 -29.80
N ASP A 288 -40.27 -23.27 -30.19
CA ASP A 288 -41.08 -24.14 -29.35
C ASP A 288 -40.41 -25.47 -28.99
N GLN A 289 -39.18 -25.69 -29.46
CA GLN A 289 -38.40 -26.89 -29.15
C GLN A 289 -37.44 -26.65 -27.97
N TYR A 290 -37.42 -27.60 -27.03
CA TYR A 290 -36.52 -27.64 -25.88
C TYR A 290 -35.46 -28.74 -26.08
N VAL A 291 -34.18 -28.37 -25.93
CA VAL A 291 -33.03 -29.27 -26.15
C VAL A 291 -32.26 -29.46 -24.85
N ALA A 292 -32.10 -30.72 -24.44
CA ALA A 292 -31.44 -31.08 -23.20
C ALA A 292 -30.48 -32.26 -23.39
N ALA A 293 -29.42 -32.32 -22.59
CA ALA A 293 -28.39 -33.35 -22.69
C ALA A 293 -27.97 -33.89 -21.31
N VAL A 294 -27.68 -35.19 -21.26
CA VAL A 294 -27.10 -35.89 -20.11
C VAL A 294 -25.75 -36.45 -20.49
N GLY A 295 -24.81 -36.49 -19.53
CA GLY A 295 -23.48 -37.04 -19.74
C GLY A 295 -22.46 -36.03 -20.27
N VAL A 296 -22.81 -34.74 -20.26
CA VAL A 296 -21.92 -33.62 -20.61
C VAL A 296 -21.36 -33.01 -19.32
N VAL A 297 -20.05 -32.75 -19.29
CA VAL A 297 -19.40 -32.18 -18.10
C VAL A 297 -19.51 -30.67 -18.14
N THR A 298 -20.40 -30.11 -17.32
CA THR A 298 -20.65 -28.67 -17.24
C THR A 298 -20.16 -28.03 -15.95
N GLY A 299 -19.53 -28.84 -15.09
CA GLY A 299 -18.90 -28.45 -13.82
C GLY A 299 -19.88 -28.43 -12.64
N LYS A 300 -21.14 -28.01 -12.86
CA LYS A 300 -22.21 -28.07 -11.85
C LYS A 300 -22.83 -29.46 -11.73
N MET A 301 -22.90 -30.19 -12.84
CA MET A 301 -23.48 -31.53 -12.87
C MET A 301 -22.35 -32.54 -12.79
N HIS A 302 -22.24 -33.20 -11.64
CA HIS A 302 -21.21 -34.18 -11.36
C HIS A 302 -21.84 -35.57 -11.45
N ASN A 303 -21.99 -36.06 -12.67
CA ASN A 303 -22.30 -37.46 -12.83
C ASN A 303 -21.01 -38.21 -12.45
N GLU A 304 -20.93 -38.78 -11.24
CA GLU A 304 -19.72 -39.40 -10.65
C GLU A 304 -19.04 -40.43 -11.58
N ARG A 305 -19.78 -40.94 -12.57
CA ARG A 305 -19.33 -41.94 -13.55
C ARG A 305 -18.82 -41.35 -14.87
N VAL A 306 -19.00 -40.05 -15.12
CA VAL A 306 -18.48 -39.37 -16.30
C VAL A 306 -17.12 -38.77 -15.95
N SER A 307 -16.08 -39.60 -16.06
CA SER A 307 -14.71 -39.11 -15.92
C SER A 307 -14.32 -38.29 -17.16
N VAL A 308 -13.86 -37.05 -16.93
CA VAL A 308 -13.29 -36.17 -17.98
C VAL A 308 -12.00 -36.77 -18.59
N ASN A 309 -11.46 -37.83 -17.96
CA ASN A 309 -10.15 -38.41 -18.27
C ASN A 309 -10.21 -39.77 -19.00
N SER A 310 -11.35 -40.18 -19.56
CA SER A 310 -11.40 -41.40 -20.40
C SER A 310 -10.62 -41.26 -21.73
N ALA A 311 -10.04 -40.08 -22.02
CA ALA A 311 -9.24 -39.79 -23.22
C ALA A 311 -7.93 -40.61 -23.37
N ALA A 312 -7.61 -41.56 -22.49
CA ALA A 312 -6.36 -42.32 -22.57
C ALA A 312 -6.44 -43.81 -22.17
N LEU A 313 -7.64 -44.41 -22.14
CA LEU A 313 -7.74 -45.86 -21.95
C LEU A 313 -7.87 -46.58 -23.30
N PRO A 314 -7.06 -47.63 -23.57
CA PRO A 314 -7.10 -48.36 -24.83
C PRO A 314 -8.48 -49.01 -25.03
N GLU A 315 -9.02 -48.86 -26.25
CA GLU A 315 -10.38 -49.25 -26.69
C GLU A 315 -10.82 -50.69 -26.32
N ASN A 316 -9.89 -51.56 -25.94
CA ASN A 316 -10.15 -52.97 -25.64
C ASN A 316 -10.61 -53.27 -24.20
N GLU A 317 -10.45 -52.36 -23.23
CA GLU A 317 -10.96 -52.56 -21.85
C GLU A 317 -12.23 -51.74 -21.53
N CYS A 318 -12.60 -50.76 -22.36
CA CYS A 318 -13.68 -49.80 -22.06
C CYS A 318 -15.09 -50.23 -22.46
N ASN A 319 -15.28 -51.26 -23.29
CA ASN A 319 -16.62 -51.57 -23.85
C ASN A 319 -17.68 -51.97 -22.81
N GLY A 320 -17.28 -52.50 -21.65
CA GLY A 320 -18.20 -52.86 -20.56
C GLY A 320 -18.69 -51.65 -19.77
N GLU A 321 -17.76 -50.82 -19.30
CA GLU A 321 -18.05 -49.63 -18.49
C GLU A 321 -18.75 -48.53 -19.29
N LEU A 322 -18.33 -48.28 -20.54
CA LEU A 322 -18.97 -47.26 -21.39
C LEU A 322 -20.43 -47.59 -21.70
N ARG A 323 -20.74 -48.89 -21.88
CA ARG A 323 -22.10 -49.37 -22.12
C ARG A 323 -22.97 -49.14 -20.89
N ASP A 324 -22.45 -49.38 -19.69
CA ASP A 324 -23.16 -49.14 -18.43
C ASP A 324 -23.46 -47.64 -18.21
N VAL A 325 -22.50 -46.75 -18.50
CA VAL A 325 -22.70 -45.30 -18.42
C VAL A 325 -23.74 -44.80 -19.44
N SER A 326 -23.70 -45.30 -20.68
CA SER A 326 -24.67 -44.91 -21.71
C SER A 326 -26.10 -45.34 -21.37
N VAL A 327 -26.28 -46.53 -20.80
CA VAL A 327 -27.58 -47.04 -20.36
C VAL A 327 -28.10 -46.22 -19.20
N PHE A 328 -27.26 -45.94 -18.20
CA PHE A 328 -27.61 -45.08 -17.07
C PHE A 328 -28.06 -43.67 -17.51
N ASN A 329 -27.29 -43.03 -18.39
CA ASN A 329 -27.63 -41.69 -18.90
C ASN A 329 -28.93 -41.70 -19.72
N THR A 330 -29.19 -42.80 -20.44
CA THR A 330 -30.44 -42.97 -21.18
C THR A 330 -31.62 -43.13 -20.23
N ASP A 331 -31.49 -43.92 -19.17
CA ASP A 331 -32.53 -44.08 -18.16
C ASP A 331 -32.85 -42.77 -17.43
N LEU A 332 -31.81 -41.98 -17.11
CA LEU A 332 -31.97 -40.64 -16.52
C LEU A 332 -32.73 -39.72 -17.49
N MET A 333 -32.35 -39.69 -18.76
CA MET A 333 -33.03 -38.89 -19.79
C MET A 333 -34.49 -39.32 -19.97
N ILE A 334 -34.78 -40.63 -19.91
CA ILE A 334 -36.16 -41.14 -19.95
C ILE A 334 -36.96 -40.70 -18.71
N SER A 335 -36.34 -40.69 -17.52
CA SER A 335 -36.97 -40.18 -16.31
C SER A 335 -37.30 -38.69 -16.44
N PHE A 336 -36.33 -37.90 -16.91
CA PHE A 336 -36.51 -36.47 -17.18
C PHE A 336 -37.61 -36.21 -18.21
N ALA A 337 -37.65 -36.96 -19.32
CA ALA A 337 -38.70 -36.85 -20.32
C ALA A 337 -40.10 -37.13 -19.74
N LYS A 338 -40.23 -38.15 -18.88
CA LYS A 338 -41.48 -38.43 -18.16
C LYS A 338 -41.85 -37.29 -17.21
N ALA A 339 -40.87 -36.70 -16.54
CA ALA A 339 -41.08 -35.58 -15.64
C ALA A 339 -41.56 -34.32 -16.40
N ILE A 340 -40.95 -33.99 -17.53
CA ILE A 340 -41.37 -32.90 -18.41
C ILE A 340 -42.81 -33.10 -18.88
N MET A 341 -43.19 -34.30 -19.32
CA MET A 341 -44.56 -34.62 -19.74
C MET A 341 -45.60 -34.50 -18.62
N LYS A 342 -45.17 -34.66 -17.36
CA LYS A 342 -46.02 -34.47 -16.18
C LYS A 342 -46.07 -33.00 -15.78
N GLY A 343 -44.93 -32.32 -15.78
CA GLY A 343 -44.78 -30.91 -15.43
C GLY A 343 -45.50 -29.98 -16.41
N SER A 344 -45.50 -30.32 -17.70
CA SER A 344 -46.22 -29.55 -18.72
C SER A 344 -47.73 -29.47 -18.47
N ARG A 345 -48.32 -30.45 -17.78
CA ARG A 345 -49.75 -30.44 -17.41
C ARG A 345 -50.08 -29.43 -16.31
N CYS A 346 -49.08 -28.92 -15.60
CA CYS A 346 -49.25 -27.93 -14.54
C CYS A 346 -49.26 -26.49 -15.09
N VAL A 347 -48.98 -26.30 -16.38
CA VAL A 347 -48.96 -24.99 -17.03
C VAL A 347 -50.19 -24.87 -17.92
N GLU A 348 -51.07 -23.95 -17.57
CA GLU A 348 -52.32 -23.72 -18.32
C GLU A 348 -52.02 -22.92 -19.60
N ALA A 349 -52.45 -23.45 -20.74
CA ALA A 349 -52.35 -22.74 -22.01
C ALA A 349 -53.39 -21.60 -22.06
N PRO A 350 -53.04 -20.40 -22.52
CA PRO A 350 -53.98 -19.31 -22.68
C PRO A 350 -55.05 -19.65 -23.72
N GLU A 351 -56.27 -19.21 -23.46
CA GLU A 351 -57.38 -19.38 -24.41
C GLU A 351 -57.12 -18.59 -25.70
N ALA A 352 -57.49 -19.17 -26.84
CA ALA A 352 -57.44 -18.48 -28.12
C ALA A 352 -58.36 -17.27 -28.08
N ASP A 353 -57.83 -16.11 -28.44
CA ASP A 353 -58.60 -14.88 -28.53
C ASP A 353 -59.46 -15.00 -29.80
N VAL A 354 -60.64 -15.61 -29.66
CA VAL A 354 -61.61 -15.71 -30.75
C VAL A 354 -62.05 -14.28 -31.05
N LYS A 355 -61.37 -13.63 -32.00
CA LYS A 355 -61.82 -12.35 -32.54
C LYS A 355 -63.30 -12.52 -32.91
N PRO A 356 -64.22 -11.71 -32.34
CA PRO A 356 -65.60 -11.74 -32.79
C PRO A 356 -65.61 -11.40 -34.28
N VAL A 357 -66.16 -12.33 -35.06
CA VAL A 357 -66.32 -12.27 -36.52
C VAL A 357 -67.11 -11.04 -36.93
#